data_AF-A0A1U6GQS3-F1
#
_entry.id   AF-A0A1U6GQS3-F1
#
_cell.length_a   1.000
_cell.length_b   1.000
_cell.length_c   1.000
_cell.angle_alpha   90.00
_cell.angle_beta   90.00
_cell.angle_gamma   90.00
#
_symmetry.space_group_name_H-M   'P 1'
#
loop_
_entity.id
_entity.type
_entity.pdbx_description
1 polymer ?
#
loop_
_entity_poly.entity_id
_entity_poly.type
_entity_poly.pdbx_seq_one_letter_code
_entity_poly.pdbx_strand_id
1 'polypeptide(L)'
;MKQLVGIFALSIFTITAGMGVAHAEQVCKVTDPTGTPLNIRDKPNGKIINKLRNDREVYITETIYDNKDRPWVYLEGYYQGEYRQWGWAIREFVSCYNR
;
A
#
# COMPACT_ATOMS: atom_id res chain seq x y z
N MET A 1 41.83 23.48 58.36
CA MET A 1 42.92 23.08 57.44
C MET A 1 42.45 21.88 56.63
N LYS A 2 42.72 21.93 55.32
CA LYS A 2 42.69 20.86 54.31
C LYS A 2 41.32 20.38 53.81
N GLN A 3 40.95 20.96 52.66
CA GLN A 3 40.09 20.36 51.65
C GLN A 3 40.77 19.13 51.03
N LEU A 4 39.97 18.19 50.48
CA LEU A 4 40.30 17.20 49.44
C LEU A 4 38.97 16.48 49.09
N VAL A 5 38.19 17.01 48.14
CA VAL A 5 38.10 16.63 46.71
C VAL A 5 37.87 15.12 46.50
N GLY A 6 36.72 14.76 45.93
CA GLY A 6 36.38 13.38 45.58
C GLY A 6 35.25 13.25 44.56
N ILE A 7 35.53 13.66 43.33
CA ILE A 7 35.02 13.12 42.05
C ILE A 7 33.48 12.98 41.93
N PHE A 8 32.84 14.00 41.34
CA PHE A 8 31.53 13.83 40.71
C PHE A 8 31.71 12.98 39.44
N ALA A 9 31.26 11.72 39.47
CA ALA A 9 31.17 10.88 38.29
C ALA A 9 30.08 11.43 37.36
N LEU A 10 30.48 12.04 36.25
CA LEU A 10 29.56 12.55 35.23
C LEU A 10 29.15 11.37 34.33
N SER A 11 28.01 10.75 34.63
CA SER A 11 27.43 9.68 33.82
C SER A 11 26.97 10.26 32.48
N ILE A 12 27.67 9.91 31.39
CA ILE A 12 27.26 10.26 30.03
C ILE A 12 26.06 9.39 29.65
N PHE A 13 24.85 9.95 29.75
CA PHE A 13 23.65 9.35 29.17
C PHE A 13 23.69 9.58 27.66
N THR A 14 24.17 8.60 26.89
CA THR A 14 24.01 8.60 25.43
C THR A 14 22.53 8.44 25.08
N ILE A 15 21.89 9.55 24.72
CA ILE A 15 20.53 9.55 24.17
C ILE A 15 20.63 8.99 22.74
N THR A 16 20.40 7.69 22.58
CA THR A 16 20.09 7.13 21.27
C THR A 16 18.71 7.62 20.87
N ALA A 17 18.64 8.71 20.12
CA ALA A 17 17.42 9.13 19.45
C ALA A 17 17.07 8.04 18.42
N GLY A 18 16.06 7.22 18.72
CA GLY A 18 15.52 6.25 17.78
C GLY A 18 14.93 6.98 16.59
N MET A 19 15.58 6.89 15.43
CA MET A 19 14.99 7.35 14.17
C MET A 19 13.85 6.38 13.83
N GLY A 20 12.62 6.78 14.10
CA GLY A 20 11.45 6.06 13.61
C GLY A 20 11.45 6.09 12.09
N VAL A 21 11.49 4.92 11.45
CA VAL A 21 11.36 4.80 10.00
C VAL A 21 9.91 5.16 9.65
N ALA A 22 9.70 6.32 9.04
CA ALA A 22 8.39 6.69 8.48
C ALA A 22 8.15 5.83 7.24
N HIS A 23 7.37 4.76 7.38
CA HIS A 23 6.87 4.02 6.23
C HIS A 23 5.69 4.80 5.63
N ALA A 24 5.89 5.35 4.43
CA ALA A 24 4.79 5.94 3.67
C ALA A 24 3.79 4.83 3.32
N GLU A 25 2.51 5.06 3.60
CA GLU A 25 1.46 4.10 3.28
C GLU A 25 1.14 4.19 1.78
N GLN A 26 1.26 3.08 1.05
CA GLN A 26 0.93 3.06 -0.37
C GLN A 26 -0.57 2.87 -0.58
N VAL A 27 -1.23 3.88 -1.15
CA VAL A 27 -2.66 3.86 -1.47
C VAL A 27 -2.84 3.71 -2.98
N CYS A 28 -3.61 2.72 -3.42
CA CYS A 28 -3.94 2.54 -4.83
C CYS A 28 -5.40 2.88 -5.12
N LYS A 29 -5.66 3.42 -6.32
CA LYS A 29 -7.00 3.80 -6.80
C LYS A 29 -7.24 3.32 -8.23
N VAL A 30 -8.49 3.02 -8.54
CA VAL A 30 -8.95 2.80 -9.91
C VAL A 30 -8.91 4.12 -10.69
N THR A 31 -8.23 4.12 -11.83
CA THR A 31 -7.97 5.31 -12.66
C THR A 31 -8.11 4.97 -14.15
N ASP A 32 -9.26 4.43 -14.56
CA ASP A 32 -9.54 4.15 -15.97
C ASP A 32 -9.76 5.49 -16.73
N PRO A 33 -8.89 5.86 -17.69
CA PRO A 33 -8.95 7.15 -18.38
C PRO A 33 -10.14 7.27 -19.33
N THR A 34 -10.82 6.16 -19.65
CA THR A 34 -12.03 6.18 -20.49
C THR A 34 -13.26 6.69 -19.75
N GLY A 35 -13.19 6.79 -18.41
CA GLY A 35 -14.32 7.14 -17.55
C GLY A 35 -15.33 6.01 -17.35
N THR A 36 -15.12 4.84 -17.95
CA THR A 36 -15.96 3.66 -17.72
C THR A 36 -15.52 2.94 -16.43
N PRO A 37 -16.43 2.28 -15.69
CA PRO A 37 -16.04 1.44 -14.56
C PRO A 37 -15.11 0.29 -15.00
N LEU A 38 -14.00 0.13 -14.29
CA LEU A 38 -13.01 -0.91 -14.52
C LEU A 38 -13.63 -2.29 -14.31
N ASN A 39 -13.50 -3.15 -15.32
CA ASN A 39 -13.96 -4.53 -15.26
C ASN A 39 -13.07 -5.36 -14.33
N ILE A 40 -13.69 -6.07 -13.39
CA ILE A 40 -13.03 -7.02 -12.51
C ILE A 40 -13.43 -8.45 -12.91
N ARG A 41 -12.46 -9.35 -12.95
CA ARG A 41 -12.60 -10.70 -13.49
C ARG A 41 -12.26 -11.78 -12.45
N ASP A 42 -12.80 -12.97 -12.66
CA ASP A 42 -12.51 -14.15 -11.83
C ASP A 42 -11.07 -14.64 -11.98
N LYS A 43 -10.46 -14.42 -13.15
CA LYS A 43 -9.05 -14.66 -13.49
C LYS A 43 -8.61 -13.73 -14.62
N PRO A 44 -7.31 -13.61 -14.92
CA PRO A 44 -6.85 -12.92 -16.13
C PRO A 44 -7.56 -13.43 -17.38
N ASN A 45 -8.08 -12.50 -18.18
CA ASN A 45 -8.88 -12.79 -19.38
C ASN A 45 -10.14 -13.67 -19.14
N GLY A 46 -10.56 -13.87 -17.88
CA GLY A 46 -11.73 -14.66 -17.50
C GLY A 46 -13.04 -13.91 -17.61
N LYS A 47 -14.09 -14.35 -16.91
CA LYS A 47 -15.41 -13.70 -16.93
C LYS A 47 -15.38 -12.42 -16.10
N ILE A 48 -16.14 -11.40 -16.51
CA ILE A 48 -16.35 -10.21 -15.68
C ILE A 48 -17.32 -10.58 -14.56
N ILE A 49 -16.89 -10.43 -13.32
CA ILE A 49 -17.68 -10.75 -12.11
C ILE A 49 -18.10 -9.49 -11.35
N ASN A 50 -17.44 -8.36 -11.60
CA ASN A 50 -17.74 -7.09 -10.94
C ASN A 50 -17.21 -5.90 -11.77
N LYS A 51 -17.56 -4.67 -11.36
CA LYS A 51 -17.01 -3.43 -11.91
C LYS A 51 -16.73 -2.42 -10.80
N LEU A 52 -15.55 -1.80 -10.81
CA LEU A 52 -15.18 -0.75 -9.86
C LEU A 52 -15.17 0.62 -10.56
N ARG A 53 -15.75 1.63 -9.91
CA ARG A 53 -15.70 3.01 -10.41
C ARG A 53 -14.32 3.61 -10.14
N ASN A 54 -13.96 4.65 -10.91
CA ASN A 54 -12.79 5.48 -10.63
C ASN A 54 -12.81 6.01 -9.20
N ASP A 55 -11.62 6.31 -8.69
CA ASP A 55 -11.34 6.77 -7.31
C ASP A 55 -11.65 5.75 -6.21
N ARG A 56 -12.12 4.54 -6.56
CA ARG A 56 -12.19 3.42 -5.62
C ARG A 56 -10.79 3.09 -5.12
N GLU A 57 -10.57 3.30 -3.82
CA GLU A 57 -9.38 2.80 -3.14
C GLU A 57 -9.38 1.27 -3.11
N VAL A 58 -8.22 0.70 -3.43
CA VAL A 58 -7.97 -0.74 -3.52
C VAL A 58 -6.58 -1.05 -2.99
N TYR A 59 -6.39 -2.30 -2.58
CA TYR A 59 -5.11 -2.89 -2.27
C TYR A 59 -4.75 -3.87 -3.37
N ILE A 60 -3.51 -3.80 -3.85
CA ILE A 60 -2.93 -4.80 -4.75
C ILE A 60 -2.28 -5.86 -3.87
N THR A 61 -2.82 -7.08 -3.89
CA THR A 61 -2.27 -8.19 -3.09
C THR A 61 -1.50 -9.21 -3.93
N GLU A 62 -1.75 -9.26 -5.24
CA GLU A 62 -1.04 -10.13 -6.17
C GLU A 62 -0.85 -9.44 -7.52
N THR A 63 0.25 -9.76 -8.21
CA THR A 63 0.50 -9.36 -9.61
C THR A 63 0.96 -10.56 -10.41
N ILE A 64 0.30 -10.82 -11.54
CA ILE A 64 0.68 -11.87 -12.49
C ILE A 64 0.68 -11.33 -13.91
N TYR A 65 1.31 -12.07 -14.81
CA TYR A 65 1.40 -11.71 -16.23
C TYR A 65 0.67 -12.76 -17.05
N ASP A 66 -0.10 -12.31 -18.04
CA ASP A 66 -0.71 -13.25 -19.00
C ASP A 66 0.29 -13.66 -20.09
N ASN A 67 -0.15 -14.51 -21.01
CA ASN A 67 0.69 -15.02 -22.11
C ASN A 67 1.14 -13.95 -23.13
N LYS A 68 0.76 -12.68 -22.94
CA LYS A 68 1.19 -11.52 -23.73
C LYS A 68 1.97 -10.53 -22.87
N ASP A 69 2.48 -10.97 -21.72
CA ASP A 69 3.20 -10.17 -20.73
C ASP A 69 2.41 -8.95 -20.24
N ARG A 70 1.07 -8.99 -20.31
CA ARG A 70 0.25 -7.90 -19.75
C ARG A 70 0.10 -8.12 -18.25
N PRO A 71 0.39 -7.10 -17.42
CA PRO A 71 0.25 -7.21 -15.98
C PRO A 71 -1.21 -7.17 -15.54
N TRP A 72 -1.58 -8.12 -14.70
CA TRP A 72 -2.86 -8.22 -14.01
C TRP A 72 -2.62 -8.13 -12.51
N VAL A 73 -3.54 -7.46 -11.80
CA VAL A 73 -3.50 -7.36 -10.34
C VAL A 73 -4.76 -7.91 -9.71
N TYR A 74 -4.59 -8.59 -8.59
CA TYR A 74 -5.68 -8.96 -7.71
C TYR A 74 -5.97 -7.80 -6.77
N LEU A 75 -7.23 -7.34 -6.77
CA LEU A 75 -7.68 -6.19 -6.01
C LEU A 75 -8.53 -6.60 -4.83
N GLU A 76 -8.19 -6.06 -3.67
CA GLU A 76 -8.97 -6.15 -2.45
C GLU A 76 -9.26 -4.74 -1.91
N GLY A 77 -10.12 -4.61 -0.90
CA GLY A 77 -10.37 -3.32 -0.28
C GLY A 77 -11.65 -3.26 0.54
N TYR A 78 -11.90 -2.12 1.17
CA TYR A 78 -13.10 -1.90 1.97
C TYR A 78 -14.21 -1.22 1.17
N TYR A 79 -15.44 -1.65 1.41
CA TYR A 79 -16.64 -0.97 0.92
C TYR A 79 -17.72 -1.01 2.00
N GLN A 80 -18.21 0.17 2.39
CA GLN A 80 -19.22 0.32 3.45
C GLN A 80 -18.83 -0.38 4.76
N GLY A 81 -17.53 -0.34 5.11
CA GLY A 81 -16.99 -0.95 6.34
C GLY A 81 -16.66 -2.44 6.22
N GLU A 82 -16.98 -3.09 5.11
CA GLU A 82 -16.72 -4.52 4.90
C GLU A 82 -15.49 -4.72 4.01
N TYR A 83 -14.62 -5.66 4.39
CA TYR A 83 -13.52 -6.10 3.55
C TYR A 83 -14.02 -6.95 2.39
N ARG A 84 -13.50 -6.73 1.19
CA ARG A 84 -13.92 -7.41 -0.03
C ARG A 84 -12.73 -7.81 -0.87
N GLN A 85 -12.83 -9.01 -1.43
CA GLN A 85 -11.95 -9.51 -2.48
C GLN A 85 -12.65 -9.28 -3.81
N TRP A 86 -12.17 -8.31 -4.58
CA TRP A 86 -12.87 -7.86 -5.79
C TRP A 86 -12.61 -8.80 -6.97
N GLY A 87 -11.35 -9.24 -7.13
CA GLY A 87 -10.90 -10.07 -8.25
C GLY A 87 -9.78 -9.42 -9.07
N TRP A 88 -9.59 -9.92 -10.29
CA TRP A 88 -8.50 -9.54 -11.18
C TRP A 88 -8.84 -8.35 -12.09
N ALA A 89 -7.92 -7.39 -12.21
CA ALA A 89 -8.02 -6.27 -13.13
C ALA A 89 -6.72 -6.06 -13.92
N ILE A 90 -6.79 -5.32 -15.02
CA ILE A 90 -5.60 -4.89 -15.76
C ILE A 90 -4.88 -3.82 -14.93
N ARG A 91 -3.59 -4.02 -14.68
CA ARG A 91 -2.76 -3.17 -13.81
C ARG A 91 -2.62 -1.73 -14.31
N GLU A 92 -2.72 -1.50 -15.61
CA GLU A 92 -2.63 -0.16 -16.22
C GLU A 92 -3.71 0.81 -15.71
N PHE A 93 -4.84 0.29 -15.24
CA PHE A 93 -5.98 1.09 -14.78
C PHE A 93 -6.03 1.26 -13.26
N VAL A 94 -4.92 0.97 -12.57
CA VAL A 94 -4.78 1.13 -11.13
C VAL A 94 -3.50 1.93 -10.84
N SER A 95 -3.66 3.10 -10.24
CA SER A 95 -2.56 3.99 -9.89
C SER A 95 -2.30 3.97 -8.39
N CYS A 96 -1.04 3.85 -7.98
CA CYS A 96 -0.63 3.83 -6.58
C CYS A 96 0.21 5.05 -6.23
N TYR A 97 0.00 5.57 -5.02
CA TYR A 97 0.62 6.78 -4.52
C TYR A 97 1.12 6.54 -3.10
N ASN A 98 2.25 7.15 -2.75
CA ASN A 98 2.71 7.20 -1.36
C ASN A 98 1.93 8.29 -0.63
N ARG A 99 1.39 7.97 0.54
CA ARG A 99 0.71 8.89 1.43
C ARG A 99 1.59 9.33 2.59
#